data_AF-A0A1M5ABH3-F1
#
_entry.id   AF-A0A1M5ABH3-F1
#
_cell.length_a   1.000
_cell.length_b   1.000
_cell.length_c   1.000
_cell.angle_alpha   90.00
_cell.angle_beta   90.00
_cell.angle_gamma   90.00
#
_symmetry.space_group_name_H-M   'P 1'
#
loop_
_entity.id
_entity.type
_entity.pdbx_description
1 polymer ?
#
loop_
_entity_poly.entity_id
_entity_poly.type
_entity_poly.pdbx_seq_one_letter_code
_entity_poly.pdbx_strand_id
1 'polypeptide(L)'
;MYYSAKIFLLVAILFRVIYGSKVYNKSYEDYPVNERSIHMDFKRAVDIVNSKETYEVLYNGKSVWITGLHPDDETADINVLENNKNINVPVKELKEGNKFS
;
A
#
# COMPACT_ATOMS: atom_id res chain seq x y z
N MET A 1 21.81 22.44 11.01
CA MET A 1 22.35 21.25 11.68
C MET A 1 21.29 20.16 11.52
N TYR A 2 21.42 19.34 10.47
CA TYR A 2 20.37 18.42 10.03
C TYR A 2 20.27 17.22 10.98
N TYR A 3 19.12 17.08 11.63
CA TYR A 3 18.80 15.87 12.37
C TYR A 3 18.65 14.72 11.37
N SER A 4 19.40 13.65 11.66
CA SER A 4 19.63 12.48 10.83
C SER A 4 18.36 11.65 10.66
N ALA A 5 17.89 11.51 9.41
CA ALA A 5 16.76 10.66 9.00
C ALA A 5 16.98 9.14 9.20
N LYS A 6 18.00 8.74 9.97
CA LYS A 6 18.30 7.33 10.28
C LYS A 6 17.55 6.78 11.50
N ILE A 7 16.86 7.62 12.27
CA ILE A 7 16.21 7.19 13.53
C ILE A 7 14.80 6.62 13.32
N PHE A 8 14.14 6.87 12.18
CA PHE A 8 12.80 6.33 11.93
C PHE A 8 12.75 4.91 11.34
N LEU A 9 13.90 4.34 10.92
CA LEU A 9 13.94 3.01 10.32
C LEU A 9 14.00 1.87 11.35
N LEU A 10 14.36 2.15 12.60
CA LEU A 10 14.58 1.12 13.63
C LEU A 10 13.31 0.72 14.37
N VAL A 11 12.25 1.53 14.35
CA VAL A 11 11.01 1.22 15.07
C VAL A 11 10.12 0.25 14.29
N ALA A 12 10.10 0.29 12.95
CA ALA A 12 9.24 -0.60 12.15
C ALA A 12 9.72 -2.06 12.10
N ILE A 13 11.03 -2.32 12.26
CA ILE A 13 11.59 -3.68 12.21
C ILE A 13 11.42 -4.39 13.56
N LEU A 14 11.40 -3.66 14.69
CA LEU A 14 11.22 -4.26 16.01
C LEU A 14 9.77 -4.71 16.30
N PHE A 15 8.75 -4.17 15.63
CA PHE A 15 7.37 -4.64 15.80
C PHE A 15 7.09 -5.98 15.10
N ARG A 16 7.91 -6.40 14.13
CA ARG A 16 7.70 -7.64 13.36
C ARG A 16 8.02 -8.93 14.13
N VAL A 17 8.72 -8.85 15.27
CA VAL A 17 9.17 -10.04 16.01
C VAL A 17 8.33 -10.31 17.27
N ILE A 18 7.63 -9.30 17.81
CA ILE A 18 7.00 -9.42 19.14
C ILE A 18 5.48 -9.65 19.07
N TYR A 19 4.79 -9.17 18.03
CA TYR A 19 3.35 -9.40 17.88
C TYR A 19 3.09 -10.62 16.99
N GLY A 20 2.82 -11.73 17.66
CA GLY A 20 2.61 -13.06 17.08
C GLY A 20 1.61 -13.10 15.93
N SER A 21 1.86 -14.08 15.07
CA SER A 21 1.04 -14.56 13.96
C SER A 21 -0.44 -14.71 14.36
N LYS A 22 -1.24 -13.67 14.16
CA LYS A 22 -2.68 -13.85 13.98
C LYS A 22 -2.89 -14.13 12.50
N VAL A 23 -2.95 -15.41 12.18
CA VAL A 23 -3.47 -15.91 10.92
C VAL A 23 -4.93 -15.46 10.85
N TYR A 24 -5.19 -14.36 10.15
CA TYR A 24 -6.54 -14.01 9.74
C TYR A 24 -6.96 -14.99 8.65
N ASN A 25 -7.61 -16.08 9.04
CA ASN A 25 -8.39 -16.90 8.10
C ASN A 25 -9.60 -16.07 7.66
N LYS A 26 -9.43 -15.27 6.62
CA LYS A 26 -10.55 -14.67 5.91
C LYS A 26 -10.91 -15.63 4.78
N SER A 27 -11.95 -16.44 4.99
CA SER A 27 -12.50 -17.32 3.96
C SER A 27 -12.97 -16.46 2.79
N TYR A 28 -12.26 -16.55 1.66
CA TYR A 28 -12.56 -15.82 0.42
C TYR A 28 -13.85 -16.31 -0.28
N GLU A 29 -14.76 -16.99 0.42
CA GLU A 29 -15.88 -17.74 -0.17
C GLU A 29 -17.25 -17.07 0.00
N ASP A 30 -17.35 -15.87 0.59
CA ASP A 30 -18.65 -15.20 0.86
C ASP A 30 -18.79 -13.83 0.17
N TYR A 31 -17.91 -13.51 -0.78
CA TYR A 31 -18.09 -12.35 -1.65
C TYR A 31 -18.88 -12.79 -2.89
N PRO A 32 -20.12 -12.31 -3.11
CA PRO A 32 -20.83 -12.59 -4.35
C PRO A 32 -19.97 -12.06 -5.51
N VAL A 33 -19.54 -12.97 -6.39
CA VAL A 33 -18.69 -12.69 -7.57
C VAL A 33 -19.48 -11.81 -8.55
N ASN A 34 -19.57 -10.53 -8.24
CA ASN A 34 -19.63 -9.50 -9.24
C ASN A 34 -18.19 -9.13 -9.56
N GLU A 35 -17.84 -9.19 -10.82
CA GLU A 35 -16.54 -8.82 -11.39
C GLU A 35 -16.34 -7.29 -11.31
N ARG A 36 -16.44 -6.73 -10.09
CA ARG A 36 -16.19 -5.32 -9.81
C ARG A 36 -14.69 -5.14 -9.76
N SER A 37 -14.17 -4.48 -10.79
CA SER A 37 -12.84 -3.89 -10.94
C SER A 37 -11.93 -4.08 -9.73
N ILE A 38 -11.02 -5.05 -9.79
CA ILE A 38 -9.95 -5.32 -8.80
C ILE A 38 -8.85 -4.23 -8.90
N HIS A 39 -9.21 -3.04 -9.37
CA HIS A 39 -8.32 -1.98 -9.79
C HIS A 39 -8.71 -0.72 -9.01
N MET A 40 -7.71 -0.07 -8.45
CA MET A 40 -7.89 1.14 -7.64
C MET A 40 -8.29 2.32 -8.54
N ASP A 41 -9.17 3.19 -8.05
CA ASP A 41 -9.43 4.48 -8.68
C ASP A 41 -8.62 5.60 -8.01
N PHE A 42 -8.46 6.72 -8.71
CA PHE A 42 -7.65 7.84 -8.22
C PHE A 42 -8.13 8.40 -6.89
N LYS A 43 -9.45 8.52 -6.71
CA LYS A 43 -10.04 9.01 -5.46
C LYS A 43 -9.67 8.09 -4.30
N ARG A 44 -9.73 6.77 -4.52
CA ARG A 44 -9.36 5.79 -3.50
C ARG A 44 -7.89 5.87 -3.14
N ALA A 45 -7.01 6.09 -4.12
CA ALA A 45 -5.60 6.32 -3.85
C ALA A 45 -5.36 7.56 -2.97
N VAL A 46 -6.09 8.66 -3.22
CA VAL A 46 -6.08 9.86 -2.38
C VAL A 46 -6.55 9.56 -0.94
N ASP A 47 -7.64 8.80 -0.80
CA ASP A 47 -8.16 8.41 0.53
C ASP A 47 -7.15 7.57 1.32
N ILE A 48 -6.44 6.65 0.65
CA ILE A 48 -5.40 5.81 1.27
C ILE A 48 -4.23 6.67 1.76
N VAL A 49 -3.71 7.55 0.91
CA VAL A 49 -2.55 8.40 1.24
C VAL A 49 -2.87 9.37 2.38
N ASN A 50 -4.10 9.88 2.45
CA ASN A 50 -4.54 10.80 3.50
C ASN A 50 -5.05 10.09 4.77
N SER A 51 -5.15 8.76 4.76
CA SER A 51 -5.65 8.03 5.90
C SER A 51 -4.65 8.02 7.06
N LYS A 52 -5.18 7.94 8.29
CA LYS A 52 -4.38 7.67 9.48
C LYS A 52 -4.06 6.18 9.64
N GLU A 53 -4.78 5.33 8.92
CA GLU A 53 -4.61 3.88 8.92
C GLU A 53 -3.66 3.47 7.80
N THR A 54 -2.98 2.34 7.96
CA THR A 54 -2.06 1.84 6.93
C THR A 54 -2.79 0.87 6.03
N TYR A 55 -2.80 1.12 4.72
CA TYR A 55 -3.33 0.21 3.72
C TYR A 55 -2.17 -0.40 2.93
N GLU A 56 -2.25 -1.70 2.69
CA GLU A 56 -1.42 -2.36 1.70
C GLU A 56 -1.88 -1.95 0.30
N VAL A 57 -0.91 -1.65 -0.56
CA VAL A 57 -1.13 -1.41 -1.99
C VAL A 57 -0.27 -2.38 -2.77
N LEU A 58 -0.85 -2.99 -3.80
CA LEU A 58 -0.19 -3.97 -4.64
C LEU A 58 -0.05 -3.45 -6.08
N TYR A 59 1.13 -3.65 -6.67
CA TYR A 59 1.38 -3.47 -8.09
C TYR A 59 1.99 -4.76 -8.66
N ASN A 60 1.34 -5.35 -9.65
CA ASN A 60 1.73 -6.66 -10.22
C ASN A 60 1.96 -7.75 -9.14
N GLY A 61 1.12 -7.76 -8.11
CA GLY A 61 1.19 -8.71 -7.00
C GLY A 61 2.28 -8.43 -5.96
N LYS A 62 3.02 -7.33 -6.08
CA LYS A 62 4.06 -6.91 -5.13
C LYS A 62 3.58 -5.76 -4.27
N SER A 63 3.91 -5.77 -2.97
CA SER A 63 3.58 -4.67 -2.07
C SER A 63 4.41 -3.43 -2.39
N VAL A 64 3.73 -2.28 -2.45
CA VAL A 64 4.31 -0.98 -2.80
C VAL A 64 3.79 0.11 -1.87
N TRP A 65 4.55 1.20 -1.76
CA TRP A 65 4.07 2.43 -1.14
C TRP A 65 3.75 3.47 -2.20
N ILE A 66 2.63 4.17 -2.05
CA ILE A 66 2.36 5.37 -2.84
C ILE A 66 3.17 6.52 -2.22
N THR A 67 4.04 7.11 -3.03
CA THR A 67 4.92 8.23 -2.62
C THR A 67 4.50 9.56 -3.25
N GLY A 68 3.66 9.53 -4.28
CA GLY A 68 3.13 10.72 -4.95
C GLY A 68 1.90 10.37 -5.79
N LEU A 69 1.01 11.35 -5.99
CA LEU A 69 -0.19 11.24 -6.80
C LEU A 69 -0.25 12.41 -7.79
N HIS A 70 -0.55 12.12 -9.05
CA HIS A 70 -0.62 13.09 -10.14
C HIS A 70 -2.04 13.11 -10.72
N PRO A 71 -2.86 14.12 -10.39
CA PRO A 71 -4.26 14.15 -10.80
C PRO A 71 -4.47 14.43 -12.29
N ASP A 72 -3.51 15.08 -12.95
CA ASP A 72 -3.62 15.48 -14.35
C ASP A 72 -3.63 14.28 -15.31
N ASP A 73 -2.95 13.19 -14.94
CA ASP A 73 -2.83 11.97 -15.75
C ASP A 73 -3.26 10.69 -15.01
N GLU A 74 -3.83 10.84 -13.81
CA GLU A 74 -4.25 9.76 -12.91
C GLU A 74 -3.15 8.71 -12.63
N THR A 75 -1.90 9.17 -12.52
CA THR A 75 -0.75 8.32 -12.17
C THR A 75 -0.35 8.45 -10.71
N ALA A 76 0.41 7.47 -10.24
CA ALA A 76 1.02 7.45 -8.92
C ALA A 76 2.50 7.12 -9.03
N ASP A 77 3.31 7.85 -8.26
CA ASP A 77 4.67 7.43 -7.97
C ASP A 77 4.62 6.39 -6.86
N ILE A 78 5.17 5.21 -7.12
CA ILE A 78 5.22 4.11 -6.18
C ILE A 78 6.65 3.69 -5.88
N ASN A 79 6.90 3.30 -4.63
CA ASN A 79 8.11 2.61 -4.21
C ASN A 79 7.84 1.11 -4.08
N VAL A 80 8.50 0.30 -4.90
CA VAL A 80 8.40 -1.16 -4.85
C VAL A 80 9.27 -1.68 -3.70
N LEU A 81 8.64 -2.29 -2.70
CA LEU A 81 9.31 -2.65 -1.45
C LEU A 81 10.42 -3.69 -1.59
N GLU A 82 10.26 -4.62 -2.54
CA GLU A 82 11.22 -5.72 -2.76
C GLU A 82 12.60 -5.21 -3.19
N ASN A 83 12.65 -4.13 -3.97
CA ASN A 83 13.88 -3.63 -4.61
C ASN A 83 14.10 -2.13 -4.43
N ASN A 84 13.27 -1.46 -3.62
CA ASN A 84 13.28 -0.01 -3.38
C ASN A 84 13.24 0.84 -4.67
N LYS A 85 12.69 0.31 -5.77
CA LYS A 85 12.61 1.02 -7.04
C LYS A 85 11.42 1.97 -7.02
N ASN A 86 11.66 3.22 -7.39
CA ASN A 86 10.60 4.18 -7.65
C ASN A 86 10.19 4.10 -9.12
N ILE A 87 8.89 3.97 -9.37
CA ILE A 87 8.31 3.97 -10.72
C ILE A 87 7.00 4.77 -10.70
N ASN A 88 6.68 5.39 -11.84
CA ASN A 88 5.39 6.03 -12.05
C ASN A 88 4.48 5.05 -12.81
N VAL A 89 3.27 4.83 -12.32
CA VAL A 89 2.30 3.88 -12.90
C VAL A 89 0.88 4.48 -12.87
N PRO A 90 0.00 4.09 -13.81
CA PRO A 90 -1.41 4.45 -13.72
C PRO A 90 -2.05 3.93 -12.43
N VAL A 91 -2.84 4.73 -11.73
CA VAL A 91 -3.49 4.30 -10.47
C VAL A 91 -4.37 3.07 -10.69
N LYS A 92 -5.01 2.96 -11.85
CA LYS A 92 -5.79 1.79 -12.24
C LYS A 92 -4.99 0.49 -12.25
N GLU A 93 -3.66 0.50 -12.29
CA GLU A 93 -2.84 -0.73 -12.21
C GLU A 93 -2.55 -1.14 -10.76
N LEU A 94 -2.87 -0.29 -9.80
CA LEU A 94 -2.76 -0.58 -8.38
C LEU A 94 -3.98 -1.34 -7.87
N LYS A 95 -3.77 -2.11 -6.81
CA LYS A 95 -4.81 -2.84 -6.11
C LYS A 95 -4.71 -2.56 -4.62
N GLU A 96 -5.84 -2.31 -3.98
CA GLU A 96 -5.90 -2.24 -2.52
C GLU A 96 -5.81 -3.65 -1.94
N GLY A 97 -4.92 -3.82 -0.96
CA GLY A 97 -4.73 -5.05 -0.21
C GLY A 97 -5.38 -4.97 1.17
N ASN A 98 -4.66 -5.46 2.18
CA ASN A 98 -5.15 -5.48 3.55
C ASN A 98 -5.04 -4.10 4.22
N LYS A 99 -5.98 -3.83 5.13
CA LYS A 99 -5.92 -2.70 6.05
C LYS A 99 -5.28 -3.14 7.37
N PHE A 100 -4.34 -2.35 7.86
CA PHE A 100 -3.70 -2.49 9.17
C PHE A 100 -4.13 -1.33 10.08
N SER A 101 -4.72 -1.67 11.23
CA SER A 101 -5.21 -0.75 12.26
C SER A 101 -4.33 -0.74 13.49
#